data_AF-A0A6U5H8L7-F1
#
_entry.id   AF-A0A6U5H8L7-F1
#
_cell.length_a   1.000
_cell.length_b   1.000
_cell.length_c   1.000
_cell.angle_alpha   90.00
_cell.angle_beta   90.00
_cell.angle_gamma   90.00
#
_symmetry.space_group_name_H-M   'P 1'
#
loop_
_entity.id
_entity.type
_entity.pdbx_description
1 polymer ?
#
loop_
_entity_poly.entity_id
_entity_poly.type
_entity_poly.pdbx_seq_one_letter_code
_entity_poly.pdbx_strand_id
1 'polypeptide(L)'
;MVKYNAEMAEFRLKYPTWAQDVDIPKETLTKTAALTAGDIGSTDLALAPTAKVAKVDKKFKNLFNKVVKLNPAGIKEAGNEYKYFYVLTYLPDLQWVQLGPLVKNGVFGSEKSSVEGRSKWVLVPEEENKEVDITASVCEIVRARGMKRTTDADDEEWDIADVMLSPLRRKNGDAKMKVSATLVPHKILSHNTQVNAASTIGFKGMNDNHSTRDYAPRGIESPSVVIRETVFRAVPYAKEGQGWKTGSITILDV
;
A
#
# COMPACT_ATOMS: atom_id res chain seq x y z
N MET A 1 23.45 0.91 -30.94
CA MET A 1 22.88 2.27 -31.13
C MET A 1 22.38 2.54 -32.55
N VAL A 2 23.04 2.08 -33.63
CA VAL A 2 22.62 2.38 -35.02
C VAL A 2 21.25 1.77 -35.39
N LYS A 3 20.93 0.57 -34.90
CA LYS A 3 19.68 -0.14 -35.19
C LYS A 3 18.42 0.59 -34.66
N TYR A 4 18.52 1.18 -33.47
CA TYR A 4 17.45 1.95 -32.83
C TYR A 4 17.06 3.19 -33.64
N ASN A 5 18.04 3.88 -34.23
CA ASN A 5 17.78 5.08 -35.01
C ASN A 5 17.04 4.78 -36.32
N ALA A 6 17.32 3.64 -36.96
CA ALA A 6 16.62 3.19 -38.17
C ALA A 6 15.17 2.78 -37.86
N GLU A 7 14.97 1.99 -36.81
CA GLU A 7 13.63 1.56 -36.37
C GLU A 7 12.75 2.75 -35.95
N MET A 8 13.34 3.75 -35.27
CA MET A 8 12.63 4.99 -34.92
C MET A 8 12.32 5.87 -36.13
N ALA A 9 13.13 5.83 -37.19
CA ALA A 9 12.85 6.57 -38.41
C ALA A 9 11.64 5.98 -39.16
N GLU A 10 11.57 4.66 -39.28
CA GLU A 10 10.40 3.96 -39.87
C GLU A 10 9.13 4.19 -39.04
N PHE A 11 9.23 4.13 -37.72
CA PHE A 11 8.11 4.37 -36.82
C PHE A 11 7.54 5.79 -36.98
N ARG A 12 8.40 6.82 -37.07
CA ARG A 12 8.00 8.21 -37.28
C ARG A 12 7.34 8.42 -38.64
N LEU A 13 7.78 7.70 -39.67
CA LEU A 13 7.16 7.74 -41.00
C LEU A 13 5.75 7.14 -40.99
N LYS A 14 5.56 6.06 -40.22
CA LYS A 14 4.30 5.32 -40.12
C LYS A 14 3.25 6.03 -39.28
N TYR A 15 3.66 6.83 -38.29
CA TYR A 15 2.77 7.52 -37.36
C TYR A 15 3.08 9.02 -37.27
N PRO A 16 2.77 9.82 -38.31
CA PRO A 16 3.16 11.24 -38.39
C PRO A 16 2.50 12.14 -37.34
N THR A 17 1.36 11.72 -36.77
CA THR A 17 0.66 12.45 -35.70
C THR A 17 1.28 12.25 -34.32
N TRP A 18 2.08 11.19 -34.13
CA TRP A 18 2.71 10.90 -32.82
C TRP A 18 3.73 11.97 -32.41
N ALA A 19 4.37 12.63 -33.38
CA ALA A 19 5.34 13.69 -33.12
C ALA A 19 4.71 15.05 -32.77
N GLN A 20 3.39 15.21 -32.88
CA GLN A 20 2.72 16.52 -32.74
C GLN A 20 2.36 16.90 -31.29
N ASP A 21 2.38 15.95 -30.34
CA ASP A 21 2.02 16.22 -28.94
C ASP A 21 3.21 16.34 -27.98
N VAL A 22 4.45 16.28 -28.49
CA VAL A 22 5.64 16.61 -27.69
C VAL A 22 5.97 18.08 -27.92
N ASP A 23 5.25 18.97 -27.23
CA ASP A 23 5.62 20.37 -27.07
C ASP A 23 7.00 20.45 -26.36
N ILE A 24 8.08 20.28 -27.12
CA ILE A 24 9.43 20.69 -26.70
C ILE A 24 9.35 22.22 -26.53
N PRO A 25 9.67 22.78 -25.35
CA PRO A 25 9.67 24.22 -25.15
C PRO A 25 10.51 24.91 -26.23
N LYS A 26 9.89 25.81 -27.01
CA LYS A 26 10.51 26.54 -28.13
C LYS A 26 11.63 27.52 -27.72
N GLU A 27 12.15 27.46 -26.50
CA GLU A 27 13.12 28.45 -26.00
C GLU A 27 14.59 28.19 -26.37
N THR A 28 14.93 27.11 -27.10
CA THR A 28 16.34 26.79 -27.42
C THR A 28 16.76 26.84 -28.89
N LEU A 29 15.95 27.41 -29.79
CA LEU A 29 16.36 27.60 -31.20
C LEU A 29 16.13 29.04 -31.69
N THR A 30 16.88 29.98 -31.12
CA THR A 30 17.14 31.29 -31.75
C THR A 30 18.65 31.54 -31.87
N LYS A 31 19.30 30.75 -32.71
CA LYS A 31 20.45 31.25 -33.47
C LYS A 31 20.68 30.36 -34.68
N THR A 32 20.68 31.01 -35.84
CA THR A 32 21.11 30.56 -37.18
C THR A 32 19.95 30.32 -38.15
N ALA A 33 19.56 31.38 -38.86
CA ALA A 33 19.34 31.41 -40.32
C ALA A 33 18.61 32.72 -40.67
N ALA A 34 19.41 33.71 -41.07
CA ALA A 34 18.96 34.79 -41.92
C ALA A 34 18.92 34.32 -43.38
N LEU A 35 18.09 34.97 -44.21
CA LEU A 35 17.86 34.80 -45.65
C LEU A 35 16.90 33.61 -45.94
N THR A 36 15.71 33.81 -46.50
CA THR A 36 15.42 34.49 -47.78
C THR A 36 13.99 35.04 -47.82
N ALA A 37 13.85 36.21 -48.45
CA ALA A 37 12.59 36.84 -48.81
C ALA A 37 11.84 36.05 -49.92
N GLY A 38 10.51 36.09 -49.87
CA GLY A 38 9.62 35.47 -50.85
C GLY A 38 8.15 35.74 -50.51
N ASP A 39 7.71 36.92 -50.93
CA ASP A 39 6.38 37.53 -50.81
C ASP A 39 5.39 36.95 -51.83
N ILE A 40 4.28 36.30 -51.41
CA ILE A 40 3.00 36.23 -52.17
C ILE A 40 1.82 35.83 -51.25
N GLY A 41 0.75 36.65 -51.24
CA GLY A 41 -0.63 36.13 -51.23
C GLY A 41 -1.42 36.15 -49.92
N SER A 42 -2.03 37.30 -49.62
CA SER A 42 -3.03 37.51 -48.56
C SER A 42 -4.40 36.92 -48.94
N THR A 43 -4.96 36.08 -48.06
CA THR A 43 -6.42 35.87 -47.94
C THR A 43 -6.85 35.93 -46.48
N ASP A 44 -7.56 37.00 -46.15
CA ASP A 44 -8.19 37.24 -44.86
C ASP A 44 -9.31 36.23 -44.60
N LEU A 45 -9.07 35.30 -43.68
CA LEU A 45 -10.11 34.56 -42.97
C LEU A 45 -9.96 34.85 -41.47
N ALA A 46 -10.87 35.67 -40.97
CA ALA A 46 -10.92 36.13 -39.59
C ALA A 46 -11.01 34.93 -38.61
N LEU A 47 -9.89 34.65 -37.95
CA LEU A 47 -9.77 33.65 -36.90
C LEU A 47 -10.33 34.25 -35.59
N ALA A 48 -11.40 33.65 -35.07
CA ALA A 48 -11.99 34.01 -33.80
C ALA A 48 -10.94 33.99 -32.66
N PRO A 49 -11.04 34.89 -31.66
CA PRO A 49 -10.11 34.90 -30.53
C PRO A 49 -10.26 33.60 -29.73
N THR A 50 -9.31 32.69 -29.91
CA THR A 50 -9.23 31.45 -29.15
C THR A 50 -8.99 31.80 -27.69
N ALA A 51 -10.00 31.51 -26.85
CA ALA A 51 -9.94 31.70 -25.42
C ALA A 51 -8.69 30.98 -24.89
N LYS A 52 -7.81 31.74 -24.22
CA LYS A 52 -6.63 31.20 -23.54
C LYS A 52 -7.11 30.25 -22.45
N VAL A 53 -7.14 28.95 -22.75
CA VAL A 53 -7.37 27.91 -21.75
C VAL A 53 -6.19 27.97 -20.78
N ALA A 54 -6.43 28.50 -19.59
CA ALA A 54 -5.44 28.52 -18.52
C ALA A 54 -5.08 27.07 -18.19
N LYS A 55 -3.88 26.65 -18.61
CA LYS A 55 -3.31 25.36 -18.21
C LYS A 55 -3.11 25.42 -16.69
N VAL A 56 -3.98 24.76 -15.93
CA VAL A 56 -3.76 24.52 -14.51
C VAL A 56 -2.69 23.44 -14.43
N ASP A 57 -1.47 23.85 -14.12
CA ASP A 57 -0.36 22.92 -13.87
C ASP A 57 -0.69 22.07 -12.64
N LYS A 58 -1.25 20.88 -12.89
CA LYS A 58 -1.44 19.88 -11.85
C LYS A 58 -0.06 19.43 -11.40
N LYS A 59 0.39 19.90 -10.23
CA LYS A 59 1.61 19.40 -9.60
C LYS A 59 1.45 17.89 -9.37
N PHE A 60 2.26 17.11 -10.10
CA PHE A 60 2.30 15.66 -9.92
C PHE A 60 2.87 15.32 -8.53
N LYS A 61 2.32 14.28 -7.90
CA LYS A 61 2.79 13.80 -6.61
C LYS A 61 4.10 13.05 -6.83
N ASN A 62 5.10 13.30 -6.00
CA ASN A 62 6.32 12.50 -6.02
C ASN A 62 6.05 11.13 -5.37
N LEU A 63 6.02 10.07 -6.17
CA LEU A 63 5.80 8.68 -5.73
C LEU A 63 7.11 7.94 -5.41
N PHE A 64 8.27 8.52 -5.68
CA PHE A 64 9.56 7.87 -5.47
C PHE A 64 9.77 7.48 -3.99
N ASN A 65 10.20 6.24 -3.76
CA ASN A 65 10.41 5.64 -2.43
C ASN A 65 9.19 5.80 -1.50
N LYS A 66 7.99 5.55 -2.04
CA LYS A 66 6.74 5.55 -1.28
C LYS A 66 6.11 4.17 -1.25
N VAL A 67 5.36 3.91 -0.18
CA VAL A 67 4.40 2.82 -0.12
C VAL A 67 3.05 3.38 -0.54
N VAL A 68 2.36 2.66 -1.42
CA VAL A 68 1.07 3.04 -1.99
C VAL A 68 0.05 1.93 -1.79
N LYS A 69 -1.22 2.30 -1.88
CA LYS A 69 -2.33 1.38 -2.11
C LYS A 69 -3.00 1.75 -3.43
N LEU A 70 -3.64 0.78 -4.06
CA LEU A 70 -4.34 1.02 -5.31
C LEU A 70 -5.78 1.45 -5.04
N ASN A 71 -6.27 2.41 -5.83
CA ASN A 71 -7.69 2.75 -5.86
C ASN A 71 -8.48 1.66 -6.62
N PRO A 72 -9.83 1.71 -6.68
CA PRO A 72 -10.63 0.69 -7.35
C PRO A 72 -10.28 0.47 -8.84
N ALA A 73 -9.84 1.50 -9.55
CA ALA A 73 -9.40 1.37 -10.94
C ALA A 73 -8.07 0.60 -11.04
N GLY A 74 -7.11 0.90 -10.16
CA GLY A 74 -5.85 0.16 -10.10
C GLY A 74 -6.02 -1.28 -9.65
N ILE A 75 -6.94 -1.56 -8.72
CA ILE A 75 -7.27 -2.92 -8.27
C ILE A 75 -7.86 -3.75 -9.43
N LYS A 76 -8.62 -3.14 -10.34
CA LYS A 76 -9.16 -3.84 -11.52
C LYS A 76 -8.06 -4.29 -12.48
N GLU A 77 -6.97 -3.54 -12.56
CA GLU A 77 -5.83 -3.80 -13.45
C GLU A 77 -4.81 -4.75 -12.83
N ALA A 78 -4.42 -4.49 -11.58
CA ALA A 78 -3.38 -5.24 -10.86
C ALA A 78 -3.89 -6.44 -10.05
N GLY A 79 -5.20 -6.55 -9.85
CA GLY A 79 -5.81 -7.51 -8.91
C GLY A 79 -5.88 -6.98 -7.47
N ASN A 80 -6.48 -7.79 -6.59
CA ASN A 80 -6.71 -7.47 -5.18
C ASN A 80 -5.92 -8.38 -4.21
N GLU A 81 -4.93 -9.11 -4.73
CA GLU A 81 -4.13 -10.07 -3.96
C GLU A 81 -3.29 -9.37 -2.88
N TYR A 82 -2.77 -8.18 -3.22
CA TYR A 82 -1.89 -7.40 -2.37
C TYR A 82 -2.56 -6.11 -1.91
N LYS A 83 -2.43 -5.83 -0.61
CA LYS A 83 -3.03 -4.63 -0.01
C LYS A 83 -2.16 -3.38 -0.20
N TYR A 84 -0.85 -3.55 -0.18
CA TYR A 84 0.12 -2.47 -0.26
C TYR A 84 1.21 -2.83 -1.27
N PHE A 85 1.78 -1.79 -1.87
CA PHE A 85 2.85 -1.88 -2.84
C PHE A 85 3.93 -0.86 -2.51
N TYR A 86 5.19 -1.21 -2.76
CA TYR A 86 6.31 -0.29 -2.74
C TYR A 86 6.59 0.20 -4.17
N VAL A 87 6.89 1.49 -4.32
CA VAL A 87 7.24 2.09 -5.62
C VAL A 87 8.72 1.85 -5.90
N LEU A 88 9.00 0.95 -6.85
CA LEU A 88 10.35 0.62 -7.31
C LEU A 88 10.87 1.69 -8.27
N THR A 89 10.09 1.96 -9.32
CA THR A 89 10.42 2.93 -10.36
C THR A 89 9.27 3.91 -10.55
N TYR A 90 9.58 5.21 -10.65
CA TYR A 90 8.59 6.24 -10.99
C TYR A 90 9.11 7.17 -12.09
N LEU A 91 8.40 7.19 -13.21
CA LEU A 91 8.65 8.10 -14.34
C LEU A 91 7.56 9.19 -14.37
N PRO A 92 7.83 10.41 -13.88
CA PRO A 92 6.81 11.45 -13.74
C PRO A 92 6.26 11.91 -15.10
N ASP A 93 7.08 11.94 -16.14
CA ASP A 93 6.65 12.42 -17.46
C ASP A 93 5.64 11.45 -18.11
N LEU A 94 5.82 10.15 -17.90
CA LEU A 94 4.94 9.10 -18.41
C LEU A 94 3.78 8.78 -17.47
N GLN A 95 3.78 9.34 -16.26
CA GLN A 95 2.89 8.92 -15.17
C GLN A 95 2.89 7.39 -15.01
N TRP A 96 4.07 6.78 -15.14
CA TRP A 96 4.25 5.34 -15.09
C TRP A 96 5.01 4.94 -13.83
N VAL A 97 4.56 3.86 -13.19
CA VAL A 97 5.11 3.36 -11.94
C VAL A 97 5.26 1.85 -12.02
N GLN A 98 6.40 1.34 -11.60
CA GLN A 98 6.64 -0.08 -11.36
C GLN A 98 6.49 -0.35 -9.86
N LEU A 99 5.61 -1.26 -9.51
CA LEU A 99 5.22 -1.57 -8.14
C LEU A 99 5.70 -2.95 -7.73
N GLY A 100 6.36 -3.04 -6.58
CA GLY A 100 6.67 -4.29 -5.91
C GLY A 100 5.65 -4.59 -4.80
N PRO A 101 4.99 -5.76 -4.79
CA PRO A 101 3.99 -6.07 -3.78
C PRO A 101 4.60 -6.24 -2.39
N LEU A 102 3.86 -5.84 -1.36
CA LEU A 102 4.24 -6.04 0.05
C LEU A 102 3.37 -7.11 0.71
N VAL A 103 4.01 -8.02 1.44
CA VAL A 103 3.35 -9.07 2.23
C VAL A 103 3.58 -8.88 3.71
N LYS A 104 2.61 -9.31 4.52
CA LYS A 104 2.74 -9.32 5.98
C LYS A 104 3.66 -10.48 6.39
N ASN A 105 4.78 -10.16 7.00
CA ASN A 105 5.74 -11.14 7.51
C ASN A 105 5.95 -10.97 9.02
N GLY A 106 4.98 -11.45 9.80
CA GLY A 106 5.02 -11.40 11.26
C GLY A 106 4.61 -10.05 11.86
N VAL A 107 5.09 -9.80 13.08
CA VAL A 107 4.81 -8.61 13.88
C VAL A 107 6.10 -8.06 14.49
N PHE A 108 6.15 -6.77 14.77
CA PHE A 108 7.28 -6.18 15.48
C PHE A 108 7.30 -6.61 16.95
N GLY A 109 8.47 -7.05 17.42
CA GLY A 109 8.70 -7.41 18.82
C GLY A 109 8.89 -6.20 19.74
N SER A 110 9.21 -6.49 21.00
CA SER A 110 9.37 -5.51 22.08
C SER A 110 10.61 -4.61 21.94
N GLU A 111 11.56 -4.92 21.05
CA GLU A 111 12.73 -4.07 20.77
C GLU A 111 12.33 -2.64 20.35
N LYS A 112 11.16 -2.49 19.70
CA LYS A 112 10.68 -1.21 19.20
C LYS A 112 9.31 -0.91 19.81
N SER A 113 9.29 -0.52 21.09
CA SER A 113 8.06 -0.22 21.87
C SER A 113 7.00 0.63 21.15
N SER A 114 7.41 1.58 20.29
CA SER A 114 6.47 2.41 19.51
C SER A 114 5.61 1.64 18.49
N VAL A 115 6.04 0.44 18.09
CA VAL A 115 5.38 -0.39 17.07
C VAL A 115 5.20 -1.84 17.49
N GLU A 116 5.45 -2.16 18.75
CA GLU A 116 5.28 -3.50 19.28
C GLU A 116 3.87 -4.05 18.97
N GLY A 117 3.82 -5.29 18.48
CA GLY A 117 2.59 -5.97 18.08
C GLY A 117 2.01 -5.53 16.73
N ARG A 118 2.56 -4.51 16.06
CA ARG A 118 2.10 -4.10 14.73
C ARG A 118 2.63 -5.04 13.65
N SER A 119 1.86 -5.20 12.58
CA SER A 119 2.25 -5.99 11.41
C SER A 119 3.54 -5.47 10.77
N LYS A 120 4.46 -6.39 10.49
CA LYS A 120 5.64 -6.13 9.68
C LYS A 120 5.31 -6.40 8.22
N TRP A 121 5.63 -5.46 7.35
CA TRP A 121 5.48 -5.61 5.90
C TRP A 121 6.86 -5.68 5.25
N VAL A 122 7.02 -6.59 4.30
CA VAL A 122 8.27 -6.81 3.54
C VAL A 122 7.95 -6.94 2.07
N LEU A 123 8.93 -6.67 1.22
CA LEU A 123 8.80 -6.85 -0.23
C LEU A 123 8.69 -8.34 -0.54
N VAL A 124 7.85 -8.67 -1.51
CA VAL A 124 7.87 -10.01 -2.10
C VAL A 124 9.19 -10.15 -2.87
N PRO A 125 9.94 -11.26 -2.70
CA PRO A 125 11.18 -11.49 -3.41
C PRO A 125 11.03 -11.40 -4.93
N GLU A 126 12.04 -10.86 -5.61
CA GLU A 126 12.04 -10.65 -7.07
C GLU A 126 11.83 -11.97 -7.84
N GLU A 127 12.25 -13.12 -7.29
CA GLU A 127 12.12 -14.42 -7.95
C GLU A 127 10.66 -14.82 -8.21
N GLU A 128 9.70 -14.26 -7.45
CA GLU A 128 8.28 -14.48 -7.70
C GLU A 128 7.75 -13.68 -8.91
N ASN A 129 8.51 -12.70 -9.42
CA ASN A 129 8.18 -11.86 -10.59
C ASN A 129 6.77 -11.24 -10.54
N LYS A 130 6.36 -10.74 -9.37
CA LYS A 130 5.01 -10.17 -9.16
C LYS A 130 4.97 -8.64 -9.25
N GLU A 131 5.90 -8.07 -9.98
CA GLU A 131 5.94 -6.64 -10.22
C GLU A 131 4.78 -6.21 -11.13
N VAL A 132 4.24 -5.02 -10.86
CA VAL A 132 3.09 -4.49 -11.60
C VAL A 132 3.44 -3.12 -12.16
N ASP A 133 3.33 -2.99 -13.48
CA ASP A 133 3.43 -1.72 -14.19
C ASP A 133 2.05 -1.05 -14.27
N ILE A 134 1.92 0.16 -13.73
CA ILE A 134 0.64 0.85 -13.69
C ILE A 134 0.77 2.37 -13.79
N THR A 135 -0.35 3.06 -14.04
CA THR A 135 -0.38 4.52 -14.01
C THR A 135 -0.27 5.09 -12.59
N ALA A 136 0.52 6.16 -12.42
CA ALA A 136 0.67 6.89 -11.17
C ALA A 136 -0.64 7.47 -10.62
N SER A 137 -1.62 7.71 -11.50
CA SER A 137 -2.91 8.29 -11.16
C SER A 137 -3.78 7.37 -10.28
N VAL A 138 -3.56 6.06 -10.30
CA VAL A 138 -4.29 5.09 -9.48
C VAL A 138 -3.63 4.78 -8.14
N CYS A 139 -2.43 5.33 -7.90
CA CYS A 139 -1.66 5.12 -6.69
C CYS A 139 -2.04 6.13 -5.60
N GLU A 140 -2.41 5.62 -4.42
CA GLU A 140 -2.66 6.42 -3.22
C GLU A 140 -1.53 6.21 -2.21
N ILE A 141 -0.76 7.27 -1.94
CA ILE A 141 0.34 7.21 -0.96
C ILE A 141 -0.20 6.88 0.43
N VAL A 142 0.37 5.85 1.05
CA VAL A 142 0.10 5.47 2.44
C VAL A 142 1.26 5.91 3.32
N ARG A 143 0.95 6.30 4.56
CA ARG A 143 1.98 6.62 5.54
C ARG A 143 2.70 5.35 5.97
N ALA A 144 3.94 5.19 5.53
CA ALA A 144 4.82 4.09 5.92
C ALA A 144 6.11 4.61 6.55
N ARG A 145 6.71 3.79 7.41
CA ARG A 145 8.02 4.04 8.03
C ARG A 145 8.90 2.82 7.81
N GLY A 146 10.02 2.99 7.11
CA GLY A 146 11.09 1.99 7.04
C GLY A 146 11.74 1.80 8.41
N MET A 147 11.91 0.56 8.82
CA MET A 147 12.27 0.18 10.18
C MET A 147 13.70 -0.36 10.29
N LYS A 148 14.32 -0.81 9.18
CA LYS A 148 15.65 -1.45 9.18
C LYS A 148 16.71 -0.53 8.56
N ARG A 149 16.32 0.46 7.74
CA ARG A 149 17.19 1.42 7.04
C ARG A 149 18.31 0.71 6.28
N THR A 150 17.93 -0.26 5.47
CA THR A 150 18.88 -1.05 4.68
C THR A 150 19.20 -0.34 3.37
N THR A 151 20.36 -0.64 2.81
CA THR A 151 20.72 -0.19 1.46
C THR A 151 19.87 -0.89 0.42
N ASP A 152 19.57 -2.16 0.68
CA ASP A 152 18.71 -2.99 -0.14
C ASP A 152 17.25 -2.86 0.31
N ALA A 153 16.36 -2.64 -0.65
CA ALA A 153 14.92 -2.54 -0.42
C ALA A 153 14.31 -3.90 -0.08
N ASP A 154 14.88 -5.00 -0.57
CA ASP A 154 14.39 -6.36 -0.33
C ASP A 154 14.53 -6.76 1.14
N ASP A 155 15.55 -6.20 1.80
CA ASP A 155 15.83 -6.40 3.21
C ASP A 155 15.00 -5.49 4.14
N GLU A 156 14.36 -4.46 3.60
CA GLU A 156 13.70 -3.41 4.39
C GLU A 156 12.39 -3.93 4.98
N GLU A 157 12.05 -3.40 6.16
CA GLU A 157 10.82 -3.73 6.86
C GLU A 157 10.00 -2.45 7.04
N TRP A 158 8.73 -2.48 6.68
CA TRP A 158 7.86 -1.30 6.79
C TRP A 158 6.80 -1.47 7.88
N ASP A 159 6.69 -0.45 8.73
CA ASP A 159 5.49 -0.21 9.52
C ASP A 159 4.54 0.71 8.74
N ILE A 160 3.40 0.17 8.35
CA ILE A 160 2.38 0.90 7.57
C ILE A 160 1.27 1.35 8.53
N ALA A 161 1.08 2.67 8.62
CA ALA A 161 0.02 3.30 9.40
C ALA A 161 -1.09 3.75 8.46
N ASP A 162 -1.97 2.83 8.07
CA ASP A 162 -3.15 3.18 7.28
C ASP A 162 -4.16 3.90 8.18
N VAL A 163 -4.26 5.22 7.97
CA VAL A 163 -4.99 6.17 8.83
C VAL A 163 -6.49 5.88 8.85
N MET A 164 -7.01 5.09 7.90
CA MET A 164 -8.41 4.65 7.92
C MET A 164 -8.77 3.79 9.14
N LEU A 165 -7.79 3.29 9.90
CA LEU A 165 -8.00 2.51 11.13
C LEU A 165 -7.55 3.23 12.41
N SER A 166 -7.08 4.48 12.33
CA SER A 166 -6.68 5.23 13.53
C SER A 166 -7.40 6.57 13.58
N PRO A 167 -8.25 6.83 14.61
CA PRO A 167 -8.92 8.10 14.78
C PRO A 167 -7.88 9.21 14.69
N LEU A 168 -8.11 10.13 13.74
CA LEU A 168 -7.25 11.25 13.40
C LEU A 168 -6.64 11.89 14.65
N ARG A 169 -5.41 11.49 15.00
CA ARG A 169 -4.59 12.22 15.95
C ARG A 169 -4.05 13.44 15.22
N ARG A 170 -4.93 14.40 14.95
CA ARG A 170 -4.56 15.74 14.49
C ARG A 170 -3.58 16.27 15.53
N LYS A 171 -2.33 16.50 15.12
CA LYS A 171 -1.41 17.33 15.89
C LYS A 171 -2.04 18.73 15.91
N ASN A 172 -2.80 19.03 16.96
CA ASN A 172 -3.12 20.39 17.35
C ASN A 172 -1.81 21.04 17.79
N GLY A 173 -1.05 21.55 16.81
CA GLY A 173 -0.01 22.53 17.02
C GLY A 173 -0.49 23.84 16.41
N ASP A 174 -0.69 24.84 17.25
CA ASP A 174 -0.62 26.26 16.92
C ASP A 174 -1.87 26.97 16.35
N ALA A 175 -3.04 26.70 16.93
CA ALA A 175 -4.05 27.75 17.08
C ALA A 175 -4.21 28.06 18.58
N LYS A 176 -3.43 29.03 19.09
CA LYS A 176 -3.70 29.72 20.36
C LYS A 176 -5.03 30.48 20.21
N MET A 177 -6.15 29.78 20.35
CA MET A 177 -7.43 30.43 20.63
C MET A 177 -7.41 30.78 22.12
N LYS A 178 -7.15 32.06 22.44
CA LYS A 178 -7.41 32.62 23.77
C LYS A 178 -8.90 32.47 24.04
N VAL A 179 -9.30 31.39 24.72
CA VAL A 179 -10.61 31.32 25.36
C VAL A 179 -10.43 31.91 26.74
N SER A 180 -10.81 33.18 26.88
CA SER A 180 -10.96 33.85 28.17
C SER A 180 -12.17 33.22 28.87
N ALA A 181 -11.96 32.08 29.53
CA ALA A 181 -12.97 31.49 30.39
C ALA A 181 -12.95 32.24 31.72
N THR A 182 -13.88 33.18 31.88
CA THR A 182 -14.23 33.77 33.18
C THR A 182 -14.79 32.66 34.06
N LEU A 183 -13.94 32.13 34.95
CA LEU A 183 -14.28 31.11 35.91
C LEU A 183 -15.07 31.76 37.07
N VAL A 184 -16.37 31.48 37.15
CA VAL A 184 -17.15 31.74 38.37
C VAL A 184 -16.95 30.55 39.32
N PRO A 185 -16.52 30.73 40.57
CA PRO A 185 -16.28 29.63 41.49
C PRO A 185 -17.62 29.14 42.08
N HIS A 186 -18.13 28.01 41.61
CA HIS A 186 -19.11 27.23 42.37
C HIS A 186 -18.41 26.22 43.27
N LYS A 187 -18.55 26.46 44.57
CA LYS A 187 -18.09 25.65 45.69
C LYS A 187 -18.88 24.34 45.72
N ILE A 188 -18.26 23.24 45.28
CA ILE A 188 -18.84 21.89 45.44
C ILE A 188 -18.17 21.23 46.65
N LEU A 189 -18.99 20.94 47.65
CA LEU A 189 -18.65 20.23 48.87
C LEU A 189 -18.17 18.81 48.56
N SER A 190 -17.02 18.45 49.13
CA SER A 190 -16.49 17.09 49.14
C SER A 190 -17.24 16.24 50.16
N HIS A 191 -17.82 15.12 49.74
CA HIS A 191 -18.12 14.01 50.65
C HIS A 191 -17.15 12.87 50.38
N ASN A 192 -16.42 12.55 51.43
CA ASN A 192 -15.42 11.52 51.57
C ASN A 192 -16.14 10.22 51.96
N THR A 193 -16.00 9.16 51.17
CA THR A 193 -16.46 7.81 51.57
C THR A 193 -15.33 6.83 51.34
N GLN A 194 -14.67 6.45 52.43
CA GLN A 194 -13.86 5.25 52.53
C GLN A 194 -14.77 4.03 52.53
N VAL A 195 -14.45 3.02 51.71
CA VAL A 195 -14.89 1.65 51.94
C VAL A 195 -13.66 0.75 52.01
N ASN A 196 -13.51 0.13 53.18
CA ASN A 196 -12.49 -0.84 53.53
C ASN A 196 -12.95 -2.26 53.17
N ALA A 197 -11.92 -3.09 52.95
CA ALA A 197 -11.80 -4.50 53.35
C ALA A 197 -12.69 -5.59 52.71
N ALA A 198 -11.97 -6.47 52.00
CA ALA A 198 -11.90 -7.92 52.18
C ALA A 198 -13.19 -8.75 52.22
N SER A 199 -13.27 -9.75 51.33
CA SER A 199 -13.68 -11.08 51.76
C SER A 199 -13.17 -12.17 50.81
N THR A 200 -12.29 -13.02 51.36
CA THR A 200 -11.95 -14.36 50.88
C THR A 200 -13.15 -15.28 51.08
N ILE A 201 -13.61 -15.97 50.05
CA ILE A 201 -14.52 -17.12 50.19
C ILE A 201 -14.03 -18.24 49.27
N GLY A 202 -13.55 -19.32 49.88
CA GLY A 202 -13.24 -20.58 49.23
C GLY A 202 -14.52 -21.37 48.94
N PHE A 203 -14.55 -22.05 47.80
CA PHE A 203 -15.59 -23.04 47.50
C PHE A 203 -15.07 -24.45 47.76
N LYS A 204 -15.63 -25.04 48.82
CA LYS A 204 -15.55 -26.45 49.22
C LYS A 204 -16.70 -27.18 48.51
N GLY A 205 -16.40 -28.32 47.90
CA GLY A 205 -17.37 -29.13 47.17
C GLY A 205 -18.43 -29.79 48.06
N MET A 206 -19.52 -30.21 47.42
CA MET A 206 -20.45 -31.23 47.91
C MET A 206 -21.28 -31.80 46.74
N ASN A 207 -21.27 -33.13 46.65
CA ASN A 207 -22.20 -33.95 45.91
C ASN A 207 -23.63 -33.78 46.46
N ASP A 208 -24.64 -33.96 45.61
CA ASP A 208 -25.51 -35.16 45.66
C ASP A 208 -26.70 -35.03 44.68
N ASN A 209 -26.87 -36.09 43.89
CA ASN A 209 -28.11 -36.77 43.52
C ASN A 209 -29.38 -35.93 43.25
N HIS A 210 -29.73 -35.80 41.96
CA HIS A 210 -31.14 -35.83 41.56
C HIS A 210 -31.38 -36.54 40.23
N SER A 211 -32.17 -37.61 40.34
CA SER A 211 -33.31 -37.97 39.49
C SER A 211 -33.06 -38.21 37.99
N THR A 212 -33.00 -39.50 37.67
CA THR A 212 -33.30 -40.08 36.36
C THR A 212 -34.66 -39.57 35.83
N ARG A 213 -34.62 -38.84 34.72
CA ARG A 213 -35.75 -38.72 33.79
C ARG A 213 -35.23 -39.08 32.40
N ASP A 214 -35.77 -40.17 31.90
CA ASP A 214 -35.58 -40.68 30.55
C ASP A 214 -35.98 -39.62 29.51
N TYR A 215 -34.99 -39.07 28.83
CA TYR A 215 -35.17 -38.42 27.53
C TYR A 215 -34.28 -39.15 26.54
N ALA A 216 -34.91 -39.87 25.62
CA ALA A 216 -34.24 -40.47 24.48
C ALA A 216 -33.52 -39.38 23.67
N PRO A 217 -32.19 -39.48 23.45
CA PRO A 217 -31.48 -38.54 22.61
C PRO A 217 -31.88 -38.80 21.15
N ARG A 218 -32.42 -37.77 20.49
CA ARG A 218 -32.46 -37.75 19.02
C ARG A 218 -31.02 -37.68 18.54
N GLY A 219 -30.64 -38.62 17.68
CA GLY A 219 -29.32 -38.71 17.08
C GLY A 219 -28.96 -37.39 16.41
N ILE A 220 -28.01 -36.68 17.00
CA ILE A 220 -27.22 -35.68 16.30
C ILE A 220 -26.14 -36.49 15.62
N GLU A 221 -26.28 -36.68 14.32
CA GLU A 221 -25.23 -37.26 13.48
C GLU A 221 -23.98 -36.39 13.65
N SER A 222 -22.96 -36.97 14.27
CA SER A 222 -21.63 -36.36 14.33
C SER A 222 -21.19 -36.06 12.90
N PRO A 223 -20.73 -34.84 12.58
CA PRO A 223 -20.16 -34.56 11.27
C PRO A 223 -18.97 -35.50 11.09
N SER A 224 -19.06 -36.39 10.10
CA SER A 224 -17.95 -37.21 9.67
C SER A 224 -16.81 -36.28 9.23
N VAL A 225 -15.72 -36.29 9.98
CA VAL A 225 -14.49 -35.61 9.61
C VAL A 225 -13.96 -36.30 8.35
N VAL A 226 -14.18 -35.68 7.21
CA VAL A 226 -13.59 -36.12 5.94
C VAL A 226 -12.12 -35.72 5.97
N ILE A 227 -11.26 -36.66 6.36
CA ILE A 227 -9.81 -36.52 6.22
C ILE A 227 -9.49 -36.56 4.72
N ARG A 228 -9.25 -35.38 4.13
CA ARG A 228 -8.68 -35.30 2.78
C ARG A 228 -7.17 -35.36 2.91
N GLU A 229 -6.59 -36.53 2.61
CA GLU A 229 -5.15 -36.63 2.37
C GLU A 229 -4.80 -35.73 1.18
N THR A 230 -4.17 -34.59 1.49
CA THR A 230 -3.62 -33.71 0.46
C THR A 230 -2.17 -34.11 0.27
N VAL A 231 -1.92 -34.98 -0.72
CA VAL A 231 -0.56 -35.38 -1.10
C VAL A 231 0.07 -34.22 -1.88
N PHE A 232 0.89 -33.42 -1.19
CA PHE A 232 1.72 -32.43 -1.86
C PHE A 232 2.89 -33.15 -2.55
N ARG A 233 2.88 -33.16 -3.89
CA ARG A 233 4.09 -33.47 -4.67
C ARG A 233 5.04 -32.28 -4.58
N ALA A 234 6.04 -32.38 -3.72
CA ALA A 234 7.19 -31.48 -3.77
C ALA A 234 7.86 -31.64 -5.14
N VAL A 235 7.94 -30.55 -5.90
CA VAL A 235 8.78 -30.47 -7.11
C VAL A 235 10.16 -30.03 -6.64
N PRO A 236 11.21 -30.87 -6.74
CA PRO A 236 12.53 -30.49 -6.24
C PRO A 236 13.21 -29.54 -7.23
N TYR A 237 13.58 -28.35 -6.77
CA TYR A 237 14.67 -27.58 -7.38
C TYR A 237 15.99 -28.10 -6.82
N ALA A 238 16.74 -28.81 -7.66
CA ALA A 238 18.07 -29.31 -7.32
C ALA A 238 19.09 -28.15 -7.34
N LYS A 239 19.73 -27.87 -6.20
CA LYS A 239 21.10 -27.34 -6.18
C LYS A 239 22.03 -28.53 -5.96
N GLU A 240 22.99 -28.70 -6.86
CA GLU A 240 23.99 -29.77 -6.80
C GLU A 240 24.71 -29.77 -5.44
N GLY A 241 24.83 -30.96 -4.82
CA GLY A 241 25.91 -31.23 -3.87
C GLY A 241 25.56 -31.49 -2.40
N GLN A 242 24.29 -31.57 -1.98
CA GLN A 242 23.98 -31.94 -0.58
C GLN A 242 23.01 -33.13 -0.49
N GLY A 243 23.46 -34.18 0.21
CA GLY A 243 22.74 -35.43 0.41
C GLY A 243 21.39 -35.25 1.12
N TRP A 244 20.44 -36.12 0.79
CA TRP A 244 19.04 -35.99 1.18
C TRP A 244 18.86 -36.40 2.64
N LYS A 245 18.10 -35.62 3.41
CA LYS A 245 17.50 -36.07 4.68
C LYS A 245 15.99 -35.95 4.56
N THR A 246 15.29 -37.08 4.55
CA THR A 246 13.83 -37.14 4.60
C THR A 246 13.38 -36.94 6.04
N GLY A 247 12.75 -35.80 6.33
CA GLY A 247 12.04 -35.57 7.59
C GLY A 247 10.53 -35.71 7.38
N SER A 248 9.87 -36.51 8.21
CA SER A 248 8.41 -36.57 8.29
C SER A 248 7.91 -35.49 9.25
N ILE A 249 7.00 -34.62 8.81
CA ILE A 249 6.31 -33.68 9.68
C ILE A 249 4.91 -34.23 9.94
N THR A 250 4.59 -34.46 11.20
CA THR A 250 3.23 -34.79 11.65
C THR A 250 2.63 -33.52 12.26
N ILE A 251 1.61 -32.96 11.63
CA ILE A 251 0.86 -31.81 12.17
C ILE A 251 -0.35 -32.37 12.91
N LEU A 252 -0.43 -32.12 14.22
CA LEU A 252 -1.62 -32.36 15.05
C LEU A 252 -2.37 -31.04 15.15
N ASP A 253 -3.52 -30.93 14.49
CA ASP A 253 -4.49 -29.86 14.75
C ASP A 253 -5.36 -30.26 15.96
N VAL A 254 -5.49 -29.36 16.94
CA VAL A 254 -6.32 -29.48 18.16
C VAL A 254 -7.48 -28.51 18.08
#